data_AF-A0A653R0J0-F1
#
_entry.id   AF-A0A653R0J0-F1
#
_cell.length_a   1.000
_cell.length_b   1.000
_cell.length_c   1.000
_cell.angle_alpha   90.00
_cell.angle_beta   90.00
_cell.angle_gamma   90.00
#
_symmetry.space_group_name_H-M   'P 1'
#
loop_
_entity.id
_entity.type
_entity.pdbx_description
1 polymer ?
#
loop_
_entity_poly.entity_id
_entity_poly.type
_entity_poly.pdbx_seq_one_letter_code
_entity_poly.pdbx_strand_id
1 'polypeptide(L)'
;MKKVILVFFTVFIAFLLIYFGLPVLNYGFFKLPFFLLLLIGVVSLFFIKLKVDPKTHKTTVLKAPHKVFYYSILVLLFYVTIVPLFTTVKMFRSEAYQQLLGKVHKGEKITQHIAPIAIDKIRVVDEELAYLLGEKILGSQPALGSQVELGHFCIQKVQNELYWVAPLLHSGFFKWINNSEGTAGYVMVSATNERDVKLVQQIDGKPLKIKYQPSAYFQSEIHRHAYLNGYSTIGLTDFTFEINDEGKPFWVITTYDKTIGFSGNNATGVLVVDAQNGAIQEYSIANTPKWVDRIQPIDFVEDQLDDWGTLIHGYFNFSNEDKLQITEGMTLVYGKDNKSYWYTGITSTGKDESAVGFVLVDTRTKETTFYKQGGATEFAAQSSAQGKVQEKEYTASMPIPYNINSIPTYVMTLKDKGGLVKMFAMVAISDYTIVGVGNTMRETLTAYKNVYNMADNKINPNSVANKKIIQSVVTRIQNDVKNGNSFYYFTLRKSPTIYVGSSQISSELPVTVVGDSIKITYDLDLEKVVDISSFQNLTLSKK
;
A
#
# COMPACT_ATOMS: atom_id res chain seq x y z
N MET A 1 37.51 10.00 -43.75
CA MET A 1 37.70 10.39 -42.32
C MET A 1 36.46 11.06 -41.72
N LYS A 2 36.03 12.26 -42.17
CA LYS A 2 34.88 12.98 -41.57
C LYS A 2 33.56 12.18 -41.48
N LYS A 3 33.21 11.39 -42.51
CA LYS A 3 32.00 10.55 -42.50
C LYS A 3 32.09 9.37 -41.51
N VAL A 4 33.28 8.78 -41.36
CA VAL A 4 33.50 7.64 -40.44
C VAL A 4 33.43 8.11 -38.98
N ILE A 5 34.03 9.27 -38.69
CA ILE A 5 33.96 9.91 -37.37
C ILE A 5 32.50 10.23 -37.00
N LEU A 6 31.71 10.75 -37.95
CA LEU A 6 30.30 11.02 -37.74
C LEU A 6 29.52 9.75 -37.39
N VAL A 7 29.70 8.66 -38.16
CA VAL A 7 29.02 7.39 -37.88
C VAL A 7 29.37 6.86 -36.49
N PHE A 8 30.65 6.86 -36.12
CA PHE A 8 31.09 6.42 -34.80
C PHE A 8 30.48 7.29 -33.68
N PHE A 9 30.48 8.61 -33.85
CA PHE A 9 29.90 9.54 -32.89
C PHE A 9 28.38 9.32 -32.73
N THR A 10 27.66 9.10 -33.83
CA THR A 10 26.22 8.82 -33.79
C THR A 10 25.92 7.49 -33.10
N VAL A 11 26.66 6.43 -33.41
CA VAL A 11 26.51 5.13 -32.75
C VAL A 11 26.83 5.24 -31.26
N PHE A 12 27.86 6.01 -30.91
CA PHE A 12 28.20 6.26 -29.52
C PHE A 12 27.10 6.99 -28.76
N ILE A 13 26.51 8.05 -29.35
CA ILE A 13 25.35 8.73 -28.74
C ILE A 13 24.14 7.80 -28.63
N ALA A 14 23.85 7.02 -29.68
CA ALA A 14 22.76 6.04 -29.65
C ALA A 14 22.93 5.04 -28.50
N PHE A 15 24.16 4.54 -28.34
CA PHE A 15 24.53 3.65 -27.25
C PHE A 15 24.29 4.30 -25.89
N LEU A 16 24.75 5.53 -25.67
CA LEU A 16 24.53 6.23 -24.41
C LEU A 16 23.03 6.44 -24.11
N LEU A 17 22.26 6.87 -25.12
CA LEU A 17 20.81 7.07 -24.97
C LEU A 17 20.10 5.77 -24.59
N ILE A 18 20.40 4.66 -25.27
CA ILE A 18 19.77 3.37 -24.98
C ILE A 18 20.24 2.83 -23.62
N TYR A 19 21.54 2.90 -23.33
CA TYR A 19 22.15 2.33 -22.13
C TYR A 19 21.71 3.02 -20.83
N PHE A 20 21.58 4.35 -20.86
CA PHE A 20 21.13 5.12 -19.70
C PHE A 20 19.63 5.38 -19.68
N GLY A 21 18.98 5.48 -20.84
CA GLY A 21 17.57 5.82 -20.93
C GLY A 21 16.60 4.65 -20.86
N LEU A 22 17.07 3.44 -21.20
CA LEU A 22 16.30 2.18 -21.21
C LEU A 22 14.92 2.36 -21.88
N PRO A 23 14.88 2.75 -23.18
CA PRO A 23 13.62 3.00 -23.86
C PRO A 23 12.90 1.67 -24.14
N VAL A 24 11.64 1.54 -23.72
CA VAL A 24 10.83 0.36 -24.09
C VAL A 24 10.62 0.34 -25.61
N LEU A 25 11.01 -0.76 -26.24
CA LEU A 25 11.01 -0.98 -27.69
C LEU A 25 9.66 -1.52 -28.17
N ASN A 26 8.58 -0.84 -27.79
CA ASN A 26 7.22 -1.22 -28.16
C ASN A 26 6.37 0.02 -28.49
N TYR A 27 5.29 -0.19 -29.22
CA TYR A 27 4.27 0.82 -29.48
C TYR A 27 3.66 1.34 -28.17
N GLY A 28 3.26 2.62 -28.15
CA GLY A 28 2.67 3.26 -26.97
C GLY A 28 3.68 3.87 -25.98
N PHE A 29 4.98 3.64 -26.17
CA PHE A 29 6.03 4.24 -25.33
C PHE A 29 6.73 5.43 -26.02
N PHE A 30 6.91 6.52 -25.28
CA PHE A 30 7.46 7.76 -25.82
C PHE A 30 8.99 7.84 -25.86
N LYS A 31 9.70 7.09 -25.02
CA LYS A 31 11.17 7.26 -24.87
C LYS A 31 11.93 7.02 -26.18
N LEU A 32 11.63 5.91 -26.87
CA LEU A 32 12.30 5.54 -28.11
C LEU A 32 12.16 6.61 -29.22
N PRO A 33 10.95 7.06 -29.61
CA PRO A 33 10.82 8.07 -30.66
C PRO A 33 11.44 9.41 -30.26
N PHE A 34 11.44 9.80 -28.98
CA PHE A 34 12.17 10.98 -28.52
C PHE A 34 13.68 10.83 -28.69
N PHE A 35 14.25 9.66 -28.41
CA PHE A 35 15.68 9.41 -28.64
C PHE A 35 16.04 9.42 -30.12
N LEU A 36 15.16 8.86 -30.97
CA LEU A 36 15.34 8.94 -32.43
C LEU A 36 15.29 10.38 -32.93
N LEU A 37 14.36 11.22 -32.42
CA LEU A 37 14.29 12.64 -32.73
C LEU A 37 15.58 13.38 -32.36
N LEU A 38 16.09 13.14 -31.14
CA LEU A 38 17.34 13.73 -30.67
C LEU A 38 18.52 13.30 -31.55
N LEU A 39 18.62 12.01 -31.86
CA LEU A 39 19.70 11.47 -32.69
C LEU A 39 19.67 12.04 -34.11
N ILE A 40 18.49 12.11 -34.74
CA ILE A 40 18.32 12.72 -36.06
C ILE A 40 18.69 14.21 -36.02
N GLY A 41 18.28 14.92 -34.96
CA GLY A 41 18.65 16.32 -34.73
C GLY A 41 20.16 16.51 -34.69
N VAL A 42 20.87 15.75 -33.84
CA VAL A 42 22.34 15.78 -33.73
C VAL A 42 23.00 15.46 -35.08
N VAL A 43 22.58 14.39 -35.75
CA VAL A 43 23.13 14.01 -37.07
C VAL A 43 22.91 15.12 -38.10
N SER A 44 21.73 15.74 -38.11
CA SER A 44 21.40 16.80 -39.06
C SER A 44 22.34 18.01 -38.93
N LEU A 45 22.73 18.38 -37.70
CA LEU A 45 23.65 19.49 -37.43
C LEU A 45 25.03 19.30 -38.09
N PHE A 46 25.54 18.06 -38.17
CA PHE A 46 26.82 17.76 -38.83
C PHE A 46 26.78 17.94 -40.36
N PHE A 47 25.59 17.92 -40.97
CA PHE A 47 25.41 18.18 -42.39
C PHE A 47 25.21 19.67 -42.72
N ILE A 48 25.04 20.53 -41.71
CA ILE A 48 24.96 21.98 -41.87
C ILE A 48 26.37 22.53 -42.13
N LYS A 49 26.54 23.29 -43.23
CA LYS A 49 27.74 24.10 -43.44
C LYS A 49 27.41 25.56 -43.22
N LEU A 50 28.16 26.26 -42.37
CA LEU A 50 28.00 27.69 -42.10
C LEU A 50 29.21 28.45 -42.67
N LYS A 51 28.98 29.60 -43.33
CA LYS A 51 29.99 30.65 -43.51
C LYS A 51 29.79 31.68 -42.41
N VAL A 52 30.89 32.13 -41.82
CA VAL A 52 30.91 33.39 -41.07
C VAL A 52 31.52 34.43 -41.99
N ASP A 53 30.80 35.51 -42.25
CA ASP A 53 31.37 36.66 -42.98
C ASP A 53 32.35 37.40 -42.05
N PRO A 54 33.65 37.46 -42.38
CA PRO A 54 34.67 38.04 -41.51
C PRO A 54 34.53 39.55 -41.29
N LYS A 55 33.78 40.27 -42.14
CA LYS A 55 33.57 41.73 -41.97
C LYS A 55 32.31 42.09 -41.19
N THR A 56 31.25 41.29 -41.32
CA THR A 56 29.93 41.59 -40.73
C THR A 56 29.57 40.68 -39.55
N HIS A 57 30.39 39.66 -39.25
CA HIS A 57 30.14 38.61 -38.26
C HIS A 57 28.81 37.87 -38.46
N LYS A 58 28.17 38.01 -39.63
CA LYS A 58 26.91 37.32 -39.95
C LYS A 58 27.19 35.88 -40.37
N THR A 59 26.49 34.95 -39.72
CA THR A 59 26.47 33.53 -40.06
C THR A 59 25.46 33.29 -41.19
N THR A 60 25.92 32.72 -42.30
CA THR A 60 25.06 32.32 -43.43
C THR A 60 25.17 30.83 -43.67
N VAL A 61 24.03 30.16 -43.90
CA VAL A 61 23.99 28.71 -44.13
C VAL A 61 24.38 28.41 -45.58
N LEU A 62 25.54 27.77 -45.80
CA LEU A 62 26.03 27.36 -47.13
C LEU A 62 25.33 26.11 -47.67
N LYS A 63 25.02 25.16 -46.78
CA LYS A 63 24.41 23.89 -47.16
C LYS A 63 23.49 23.43 -46.05
N ALA A 64 22.19 23.36 -46.38
CA ALA A 64 21.17 22.79 -45.52
C ALA A 64 21.32 21.26 -45.44
N PRO A 65 20.82 20.62 -44.37
CA PRO A 65 20.78 19.17 -44.28
C PRO A 65 19.86 18.59 -45.36
N HIS A 66 20.09 17.33 -45.73
CA HIS A 66 19.26 16.65 -46.74
C HIS A 66 17.79 16.61 -46.30
N LYS A 67 16.84 16.80 -47.23
CA LYS A 67 15.39 16.86 -46.92
C LYS A 67 14.86 15.63 -46.17
N VAL A 68 15.52 14.48 -46.34
CA VAL A 68 15.20 13.25 -45.60
C VAL A 68 15.18 13.48 -44.08
N PHE A 69 16.15 14.22 -43.51
CA PHE A 69 16.15 14.50 -42.07
C PHE A 69 14.94 15.31 -41.64
N TYR A 70 14.55 16.30 -42.44
CA TYR A 70 13.36 17.10 -42.19
C TYR A 70 12.09 16.24 -42.23
N TYR A 71 11.93 15.40 -43.26
CA TYR A 71 10.79 14.48 -43.34
C TYR A 71 10.78 13.44 -42.19
N SER A 72 11.93 12.90 -41.80
CA SER A 72 12.03 11.98 -40.66
C SER A 72 11.63 12.64 -39.34
N ILE A 73 12.07 13.89 -39.10
CA ILE A 73 11.65 14.66 -37.93
C ILE A 73 10.15 14.91 -37.97
N LEU A 74 9.59 15.33 -39.10
CA LEU A 74 8.15 15.56 -39.24
C LEU A 74 7.33 14.29 -38.97
N VAL A 75 7.77 13.13 -39.49
CA VAL A 75 7.09 11.84 -39.26
C VAL A 75 7.14 11.47 -37.78
N LEU A 76 8.29 11.63 -37.12
CA LEU A 76 8.40 11.32 -35.70
C LEU A 76 7.63 12.31 -34.82
N LEU A 77 7.63 13.61 -35.15
CA LEU A 77 6.81 14.59 -34.46
C LEU A 77 5.32 14.28 -34.63
N PHE A 78 4.89 13.93 -35.85
CA PHE A 78 3.53 13.48 -36.10
C PHE A 78 3.19 12.24 -35.26
N TYR A 79 4.09 11.26 -35.18
CA TYR A 79 3.92 10.06 -34.35
C TYR A 79 3.84 10.38 -32.85
N VAL A 80 4.65 11.31 -32.34
CA VAL A 80 4.69 11.65 -30.90
C VAL A 80 3.58 12.61 -30.48
N THR A 81 2.96 13.34 -31.41
CA THR A 81 1.95 14.36 -31.11
C THR A 81 0.56 13.99 -31.63
N ILE A 82 0.42 13.81 -32.94
CA ILE A 82 -0.87 13.62 -33.59
C ILE A 82 -1.42 12.23 -33.33
N VAL A 83 -0.60 11.17 -33.38
CA VAL A 83 -1.10 9.81 -33.12
C VAL A 83 -1.68 9.68 -31.70
N PRO A 84 -0.97 10.05 -30.61
CA PRO A 84 -1.53 10.04 -29.26
C PRO A 84 -2.80 10.87 -29.10
N LEU A 85 -2.94 11.99 -29.83
CA LEU A 85 -4.14 12.83 -29.76
C LEU A 85 -5.41 12.02 -30.09
N PHE A 86 -5.33 11.11 -31.06
CA PHE A 86 -6.48 10.28 -31.47
C PHE A 86 -6.53 8.92 -30.77
N THR A 87 -5.38 8.36 -30.39
CA THR A 87 -5.34 7.01 -29.79
C THR A 87 -5.49 7.01 -28.28
N THR A 88 -5.16 8.13 -27.61
CA THR A 88 -4.92 8.15 -26.15
C THR A 88 -5.83 9.13 -25.40
N VAL A 89 -6.33 10.20 -26.03
CA VAL A 89 -7.07 11.25 -25.30
C VAL A 89 -8.38 10.69 -24.73
N LYS A 90 -8.60 10.90 -23.42
CA LYS A 90 -9.81 10.45 -22.68
C LYS A 90 -11.12 10.87 -23.36
N MET A 91 -11.16 12.04 -24.00
CA MET A 91 -12.32 12.52 -24.78
C MET A 91 -12.77 11.54 -25.87
N PHE A 92 -11.84 10.90 -26.58
CA PHE A 92 -12.16 9.96 -27.66
C PHE A 92 -12.20 8.51 -27.19
N ARG A 93 -11.67 8.21 -26.00
CA ARG A 93 -11.45 6.86 -25.48
C ARG A 93 -12.06 6.63 -24.10
N SER A 94 -13.05 7.43 -23.69
CA SER A 94 -13.59 7.39 -22.33
C SER A 94 -14.11 6.01 -21.94
N GLU A 95 -14.77 5.31 -22.86
CA GLU A 95 -15.24 3.95 -22.63
C GLU A 95 -14.09 2.96 -22.39
N ALA A 96 -13.01 3.05 -23.17
CA ALA A 96 -11.85 2.18 -23.02
C ALA A 96 -11.15 2.40 -21.66
N TYR A 97 -11.06 3.65 -21.21
CA TYR A 97 -10.51 3.98 -19.89
C TYR A 97 -11.42 3.48 -18.77
N GLN A 98 -12.73 3.72 -18.86
CA GLN A 98 -13.70 3.26 -17.88
C GLN A 98 -13.69 1.74 -17.73
N GLN A 99 -13.52 1.01 -18.84
CA GLN A 99 -13.50 -0.46 -18.86
C GLN A 99 -12.15 -1.07 -18.49
N LEU A 100 -11.08 -0.27 -18.37
CA LEU A 100 -9.71 -0.76 -18.16
C LEU A 100 -9.52 -1.52 -16.85
N LEU A 101 -10.22 -1.09 -15.80
CA LEU A 101 -10.26 -1.78 -14.51
C LEU A 101 -10.82 -3.21 -14.64
N GLY A 102 -11.70 -3.43 -15.61
CA GLY A 102 -12.41 -4.68 -15.83
C GLY A 102 -13.78 -4.71 -15.17
N LYS A 103 -14.33 -5.91 -14.96
CA LYS A 103 -15.65 -6.09 -14.38
C LYS A 103 -15.63 -5.83 -12.87
N VAL A 104 -16.41 -4.85 -12.44
CA VAL A 104 -16.63 -4.56 -11.01
C VAL A 104 -17.81 -5.35 -10.49
N HIS A 105 -17.56 -6.25 -9.54
CA HIS A 105 -18.57 -7.05 -8.87
C HIS A 105 -19.27 -6.22 -7.78
N LYS A 106 -20.56 -6.51 -7.53
CA LYS A 106 -21.30 -5.89 -6.41
C LYS A 106 -21.20 -6.79 -5.18
N GLY A 107 -20.61 -6.27 -4.11
CA GLY A 107 -20.59 -6.91 -2.81
C GLY A 107 -21.72 -6.40 -1.90
N GLU A 108 -22.23 -7.26 -1.01
CA GLU A 108 -23.28 -6.87 -0.06
C GLU A 108 -22.72 -6.13 1.15
N LYS A 109 -21.78 -6.74 1.87
CA LYS A 109 -21.12 -6.17 3.06
C LYS A 109 -19.63 -6.45 3.05
N ILE A 110 -18.84 -5.46 3.42
CA ILE A 110 -17.37 -5.63 3.47
C ILE A 110 -16.95 -6.70 4.50
N THR A 111 -17.73 -6.90 5.56
CA THR A 111 -17.51 -7.93 6.58
C THR A 111 -17.68 -9.37 6.08
N GLN A 112 -18.30 -9.57 4.91
CA GLN A 112 -18.33 -10.86 4.24
C GLN A 112 -16.98 -11.18 3.59
N HIS A 113 -16.23 -10.17 3.11
CA HIS A 113 -14.93 -10.33 2.46
C HIS A 113 -13.76 -10.30 3.45
N ILE A 114 -13.78 -9.36 4.40
CA ILE A 114 -12.72 -9.22 5.42
C ILE A 114 -13.03 -10.11 6.62
N ALA A 115 -12.07 -10.95 7.00
CA ALA A 115 -12.19 -11.87 8.14
C ALA A 115 -12.26 -11.09 9.45
N PRO A 116 -13.07 -11.54 10.43
CA PRO A 116 -12.89 -11.10 11.80
C PRO A 116 -11.44 -11.31 12.23
N ILE A 117 -10.81 -10.26 12.76
CA ILE A 117 -9.40 -10.28 13.18
C ILE A 117 -9.30 -10.09 14.69
N ALA A 118 -8.38 -10.81 15.31
CA ALA A 118 -8.01 -10.59 16.70
C ALA A 118 -7.17 -9.32 16.83
N ILE A 119 -7.28 -8.64 17.97
CA ILE A 119 -6.62 -7.35 18.19
C ILE A 119 -5.09 -7.45 18.08
N ASP A 120 -4.51 -8.57 18.52
CA ASP A 120 -3.07 -8.83 18.48
C ASP A 120 -2.52 -9.08 17.07
N LYS A 121 -3.41 -9.24 16.08
CA LYS A 121 -3.07 -9.36 14.66
C LYS A 121 -3.30 -8.07 13.87
N ILE A 122 -3.78 -7.01 14.52
CA ILE A 122 -4.01 -5.71 13.87
C ILE A 122 -2.66 -5.04 13.60
N ARG A 123 -2.50 -4.49 12.39
CA ARG A 123 -1.34 -3.67 12.04
C ARG A 123 -1.34 -2.38 12.87
N VAL A 124 -0.25 -2.18 13.60
CA VAL A 124 0.02 -0.98 14.40
C VAL A 124 1.28 -0.24 13.93
N VAL A 125 2.12 -0.90 13.12
CA VAL A 125 3.29 -0.28 12.51
C VAL A 125 2.95 0.10 11.07
N ASP A 126 3.02 1.38 10.74
CA ASP A 126 2.98 1.86 9.36
C ASP A 126 4.39 2.05 8.79
N GLU A 127 4.48 2.39 7.51
CA GLU A 127 5.74 2.45 6.77
C GLU A 127 6.72 3.46 7.38
N GLU A 128 6.25 4.64 7.77
CA GLU A 128 7.08 5.67 8.40
C GLU A 128 7.67 5.18 9.72
N LEU A 129 6.87 4.51 10.56
CA LEU A 129 7.37 3.96 11.82
C LEU A 129 8.34 2.80 11.57
N ALA A 130 8.07 1.94 10.58
CA ALA A 130 8.99 0.88 10.18
C ALA A 130 10.33 1.46 9.72
N TYR A 131 10.32 2.60 9.01
CA TYR A 131 11.52 3.32 8.62
C TYR A 131 12.32 3.81 9.84
N LEU A 132 11.68 4.48 10.80
CA LEU A 132 12.34 4.94 12.03
C LEU A 132 12.95 3.78 12.86
N LEU A 133 12.21 2.67 12.97
CA LEU A 133 12.66 1.47 13.66
C LEU A 133 13.84 0.80 12.92
N GLY A 134 13.79 0.79 11.59
CA GLY A 134 14.85 0.26 10.73
C GLY A 134 16.14 1.08 10.79
N GLU A 135 16.04 2.40 10.74
CA GLU A 135 17.18 3.30 10.92
C GLU A 135 17.84 3.12 12.29
N LYS A 136 17.03 2.92 13.35
CA LYS A 136 17.53 2.66 14.69
C LYS A 136 18.34 1.36 14.78
N ILE A 137 17.85 0.26 14.19
CA ILE A 137 18.59 -1.01 14.20
C ILE A 137 19.85 -0.93 13.32
N LEU A 138 19.78 -0.24 12.18
CA LEU A 138 20.93 -0.03 11.30
C LEU A 138 22.02 0.82 11.98
N GLY A 139 21.63 1.91 12.64
CA GLY A 139 22.54 2.78 13.41
C GLY A 139 23.20 2.08 14.61
N SER A 140 22.57 1.02 15.14
CA SER A 140 23.17 0.18 16.18
C SER A 140 24.32 -0.70 15.67
N GLN A 141 24.53 -0.79 14.34
CA GLN A 141 25.59 -1.56 13.69
C GLN A 141 26.63 -0.62 13.05
N PRO A 142 27.74 -0.26 13.75
CA PRO A 142 28.71 0.73 13.28
C PRO A 142 29.33 0.40 11.92
N ALA A 143 29.50 -0.88 11.62
CA ALA A 143 30.11 -1.33 10.37
C ALA A 143 29.23 -1.06 9.13
N LEU A 144 27.91 -0.98 9.31
CA LEU A 144 26.95 -0.83 8.21
C LEU A 144 26.55 0.62 7.96
N GLY A 145 26.42 1.43 9.02
CA GLY A 145 25.83 2.77 8.93
C GLY A 145 26.53 3.76 7.99
N SER A 146 27.79 3.51 7.59
CA SER A 146 28.49 4.32 6.58
C SER A 146 28.55 3.68 5.20
N GLN A 147 28.15 2.42 5.04
CA GLN A 147 28.29 1.66 3.79
C GLN A 147 26.97 1.52 3.02
N VAL A 148 25.85 1.49 3.74
CA VAL A 148 24.53 1.22 3.19
C VAL A 148 23.53 2.29 3.61
N GLU A 149 22.46 2.38 2.83
CA GLU A 149 21.26 3.16 3.13
C GLU A 149 20.06 2.20 3.18
N LEU A 150 19.04 2.55 3.95
CA LEU A 150 17.84 1.73 4.04
C LEU A 150 16.94 1.99 2.82
N GLY A 151 16.51 0.92 2.14
CA GLY A 151 15.57 1.00 1.03
C GLY A 151 14.13 1.25 1.49
N HIS A 152 13.21 1.26 0.53
CA HIS A 152 11.78 1.37 0.81
C HIS A 152 11.24 0.11 1.46
N PHE A 153 10.35 0.28 2.44
CA PHE A 153 9.70 -0.83 3.13
C PHE A 153 8.49 -1.29 2.33
N CYS A 154 8.47 -2.58 1.97
CA CYS A 154 7.28 -3.22 1.42
C CYS A 154 6.59 -4.04 2.50
N ILE A 155 5.30 -3.80 2.74
CA ILE A 155 4.47 -4.68 3.56
C ILE A 155 4.12 -5.94 2.78
N GLN A 156 4.42 -7.07 3.39
CA GLN A 156 4.23 -8.39 2.80
C GLN A 156 3.99 -9.44 3.88
N LYS A 157 3.49 -10.58 3.45
CA LYS A 157 3.14 -11.71 4.28
C LYS A 157 4.24 -12.76 4.22
N VAL A 158 4.87 -13.01 5.36
CA VAL A 158 5.96 -13.98 5.50
C VAL A 158 5.58 -14.96 6.60
N GLN A 159 5.54 -16.26 6.27
CA GLN A 159 5.19 -17.32 7.23
C GLN A 159 3.88 -17.06 8.01
N ASN A 160 2.87 -16.55 7.30
CA ASN A 160 1.56 -16.19 7.82
C ASN A 160 1.47 -14.92 8.71
N GLU A 161 2.56 -14.19 8.90
CA GLU A 161 2.59 -12.93 9.66
C GLU A 161 2.93 -11.75 8.72
N LEU A 162 2.51 -10.55 9.10
CA LEU A 162 2.75 -9.34 8.31
C LEU A 162 4.03 -8.63 8.75
N TYR A 163 4.89 -8.36 7.78
CA TYR A 163 6.16 -7.70 7.98
C TYR A 163 6.37 -6.59 6.96
N TRP A 164 6.94 -5.49 7.42
CA TRP A 164 7.58 -4.51 6.57
C TRP A 164 9.02 -4.96 6.32
N VAL A 165 9.40 -5.11 5.06
CA VAL A 165 10.76 -5.52 4.68
C VAL A 165 11.41 -4.48 3.79
N ALA A 166 12.62 -4.05 4.13
CA ALA A 166 13.41 -3.11 3.33
C ALA A 166 14.83 -3.65 3.08
N PRO A 167 15.31 -3.64 1.83
CA PRO A 167 16.68 -4.02 1.53
C PRO A 167 17.67 -2.98 2.06
N LEU A 168 18.88 -3.42 2.41
CA LEU A 168 19.99 -2.48 2.54
C LEU A 168 20.52 -2.15 1.16
N LEU A 169 20.55 -0.87 0.79
CA LEU A 169 20.98 -0.38 -0.51
C LEU A 169 22.37 0.23 -0.50
N HIS A 170 23.05 0.26 -1.63
CA HIS A 170 24.29 1.04 -1.73
C HIS A 170 23.99 2.53 -1.58
N SER A 171 24.77 3.17 -0.72
CA SER A 171 24.68 4.60 -0.45
C SER A 171 25.39 5.48 -1.51
N GLY A 172 26.16 4.87 -2.43
CA GLY A 172 26.75 5.61 -3.55
C GLY A 172 27.79 4.84 -4.36
N PHE A 173 28.28 5.48 -5.42
CA PHE A 173 29.14 4.86 -6.45
C PHE A 173 30.41 4.19 -5.90
N PHE A 174 31.20 4.92 -5.09
CA PHE A 174 32.44 4.35 -4.54
C PHE A 174 32.16 3.21 -3.54
N LYS A 175 31.05 3.28 -2.80
CA LYS A 175 30.63 2.22 -1.87
C LYS A 175 30.18 0.97 -2.63
N TRP A 176 29.50 1.14 -3.77
CA TRP A 176 29.16 0.06 -4.68
C TRP A 176 30.41 -0.62 -5.27
N ILE A 177 31.42 0.15 -5.72
CA ILE A 177 32.68 -0.43 -6.23
C ILE A 177 33.39 -1.25 -5.13
N ASN A 178 33.52 -0.67 -3.93
CA ASN A 178 34.21 -1.33 -2.82
C ASN A 178 33.47 -2.56 -2.30
N ASN A 179 32.16 -2.64 -2.53
CA ASN A 179 31.31 -3.76 -2.13
C ASN A 179 30.57 -4.36 -3.33
N SER A 180 31.32 -4.71 -4.38
CA SER A 180 30.79 -5.22 -5.65
C SER A 180 30.04 -6.56 -5.54
N GLU A 181 30.23 -7.28 -4.44
CA GLU A 181 29.51 -8.51 -4.11
C GLU A 181 28.07 -8.25 -3.67
N GLY A 182 27.74 -7.03 -3.22
CA GLY A 182 26.40 -6.63 -2.79
C GLY A 182 26.29 -6.25 -1.32
N THR A 183 25.20 -5.57 -0.98
CA THR A 183 24.91 -5.07 0.37
C THR A 183 24.43 -6.17 1.33
N ALA A 184 24.68 -5.96 2.63
CA ALA A 184 24.65 -7.02 3.64
C ALA A 184 23.27 -7.22 4.29
N GLY A 185 22.30 -7.72 3.52
CA GLY A 185 21.01 -8.14 4.07
C GLY A 185 19.88 -7.13 3.91
N TYR A 186 18.84 -7.31 4.73
CA TYR A 186 17.64 -6.48 4.75
C TYR A 186 17.13 -6.32 6.19
N VAL A 187 16.29 -5.31 6.42
CA VAL A 187 15.59 -5.08 7.69
C VAL A 187 14.17 -5.59 7.57
N MET A 188 13.69 -6.23 8.63
CA MET A 188 12.34 -6.80 8.75
C MET A 188 11.72 -6.29 10.05
N VAL A 189 10.59 -5.60 9.95
CA VAL A 189 9.84 -5.01 11.06
C VAL A 189 8.45 -5.62 11.10
N SER A 190 8.03 -6.15 12.25
CA SER A 190 6.67 -6.67 12.38
C SER A 190 5.64 -5.56 12.22
N ALA A 191 4.60 -5.82 11.42
CA ALA A 191 3.49 -4.90 11.25
C ALA A 191 2.61 -4.79 12.53
N THR A 192 2.67 -5.78 13.42
CA THR A 192 1.83 -5.89 14.63
C THR A 192 2.59 -5.61 15.93
N ASN A 193 3.92 -5.53 15.89
CA ASN A 193 4.76 -5.33 17.08
C ASN A 193 5.98 -4.46 16.78
N GLU A 194 5.97 -3.22 17.26
CA GLU A 194 7.06 -2.24 17.15
C GLU A 194 8.41 -2.70 17.72
N ARG A 195 8.41 -3.72 18.59
CA ARG A 195 9.64 -4.25 19.21
C ARG A 195 10.26 -5.41 18.44
N ASP A 196 9.53 -6.02 17.49
CA ASP A 196 10.06 -7.10 16.66
C ASP A 196 10.68 -6.51 15.39
N VAL A 197 11.94 -6.09 15.53
CA VAL A 197 12.77 -5.55 14.45
C VAL A 197 14.00 -6.43 14.29
N LYS A 198 14.23 -6.91 13.08
CA LYS A 198 15.30 -7.86 12.75
C LYS A 198 16.14 -7.32 11.61
N LEU A 199 17.46 -7.41 11.78
CA LEU A 199 18.42 -7.21 10.69
C LEU A 199 18.86 -8.60 10.21
N VAL A 200 18.42 -9.00 9.02
CA VAL A 200 18.69 -10.33 8.47
C VAL A 200 19.87 -10.24 7.50
N GLN A 201 21.00 -10.81 7.90
CA GLN A 201 22.25 -10.78 7.13
C GLN A 201 22.72 -12.15 6.66
N GLN A 202 22.09 -13.22 7.15
CA GLN A 202 22.44 -14.59 6.81
C GLN A 202 21.18 -15.44 6.73
N ILE A 203 21.17 -16.38 5.78
CA ILE A 203 20.13 -17.40 5.63
C ILE A 203 20.84 -18.74 5.53
N ASP A 204 20.42 -19.73 6.32
CA ASP A 204 21.03 -21.06 6.37
C ASP A 204 22.56 -21.03 6.59
N GLY A 205 23.04 -20.08 7.40
CA GLY A 205 24.47 -19.89 7.69
C GLY A 205 25.29 -19.29 6.54
N LYS A 206 24.65 -18.89 5.44
CA LYS A 206 25.31 -18.22 4.30
C LYS A 206 25.09 -16.71 4.36
N PRO A 207 26.11 -15.88 4.08
CA PRO A 207 25.95 -14.43 4.04
C PRO A 207 25.00 -14.02 2.91
N LEU A 208 24.07 -13.13 3.23
CA LEU A 208 23.14 -12.55 2.27
C LEU A 208 23.78 -11.34 1.62
N LYS A 209 23.77 -11.30 0.29
CA LYS A 209 24.38 -10.24 -0.50
C LYS A 209 23.41 -9.74 -1.56
N ILE A 210 22.82 -8.56 -1.34
CA ILE A 210 21.94 -7.91 -2.31
C ILE A 210 22.81 -7.22 -3.35
N LYS A 211 23.04 -7.88 -4.47
CA LYS A 211 23.92 -7.40 -5.55
C LYS A 211 23.14 -6.60 -6.59
N TYR A 212 21.99 -7.13 -7.00
CA TYR A 212 21.12 -6.50 -7.98
C TYR A 212 20.13 -5.62 -7.23
N GLN A 213 20.14 -4.30 -7.50
CA GLN A 213 19.34 -3.34 -6.75
C GLN A 213 19.24 -1.98 -7.47
N PRO A 214 18.24 -1.14 -7.16
CA PRO A 214 18.05 0.15 -7.84
C PRO A 214 19.21 1.14 -7.61
N SER A 215 19.86 1.10 -6.45
CA SER A 215 21.01 1.98 -6.13
C SER A 215 22.37 1.41 -6.59
N ALA A 216 22.39 0.30 -7.32
CA ALA A 216 23.61 -0.22 -7.93
C ALA A 216 23.87 0.43 -9.30
N TYR A 217 25.04 0.13 -9.88
CA TYR A 217 25.48 0.74 -11.13
C TYR A 217 25.70 -0.31 -12.22
N PHE A 218 25.64 0.15 -13.47
CA PHE A 218 25.82 -0.66 -14.68
C PHE A 218 24.94 -1.93 -14.64
N GLN A 219 25.51 -3.12 -14.85
CA GLN A 219 24.73 -4.36 -14.99
C GLN A 219 24.15 -4.87 -13.67
N SER A 220 24.57 -4.30 -12.53
CA SER A 220 23.99 -4.63 -11.22
C SER A 220 22.76 -3.77 -10.90
N GLU A 221 22.51 -2.69 -11.65
CA GLU A 221 21.29 -1.92 -11.50
C GLU A 221 20.11 -2.73 -12.03
N ILE A 222 19.10 -2.93 -11.19
CA ILE A 222 18.05 -3.94 -11.42
C ILE A 222 17.23 -3.70 -12.69
N HIS A 223 16.88 -2.45 -12.99
CA HIS A 223 16.11 -2.12 -14.19
C HIS A 223 16.93 -2.41 -15.45
N ARG A 224 18.19 -1.96 -15.49
CA ARG A 224 19.10 -2.25 -16.60
C ARG A 224 19.36 -3.73 -16.77
N HIS A 225 19.52 -4.46 -15.66
CA HIS A 225 19.71 -5.91 -15.70
C HIS A 225 18.52 -6.59 -16.36
N ALA A 226 17.29 -6.30 -15.93
CA ALA A 226 16.09 -6.84 -16.57
C ALA A 226 16.01 -6.45 -18.06
N TYR A 227 16.21 -5.18 -18.37
CA TYR A 227 16.15 -4.65 -19.74
C TYR A 227 17.11 -5.37 -20.70
N LEU A 228 18.37 -5.58 -20.29
CA LEU A 228 19.39 -6.21 -21.12
C LEU A 228 19.28 -7.74 -21.19
N ASN A 229 18.50 -8.36 -20.32
CA ASN A 229 18.22 -9.80 -20.31
C ASN A 229 16.91 -10.16 -21.04
N GLY A 230 16.51 -9.36 -22.04
CA GLY A 230 15.43 -9.70 -22.96
C GLY A 230 14.11 -8.96 -22.72
N TYR A 231 14.01 -8.14 -21.67
CA TYR A 231 12.77 -7.43 -21.31
C TYR A 231 12.72 -5.98 -21.83
N SER A 232 13.41 -5.69 -22.93
CA SER A 232 13.43 -4.35 -23.53
C SER A 232 12.16 -3.97 -24.30
N THR A 233 11.30 -4.93 -24.65
CA THR A 233 10.07 -4.73 -25.45
C THR A 233 8.80 -4.65 -24.62
N ILE A 234 8.91 -4.68 -23.29
CA ILE A 234 7.78 -4.68 -22.36
C ILE A 234 7.96 -3.57 -21.33
N GLY A 235 6.84 -3.01 -20.85
CA GLY A 235 6.88 -2.04 -19.76
C GLY A 235 7.28 -2.72 -18.46
N LEU A 236 8.26 -2.14 -17.75
CA LEU A 236 8.68 -2.57 -16.42
C LEU A 236 8.39 -1.44 -15.42
N THR A 237 7.77 -1.77 -14.29
CA THR A 237 7.44 -0.83 -13.23
C THR A 237 7.40 -1.54 -11.87
N ASP A 238 7.19 -0.76 -10.80
CA ASP A 238 6.88 -1.26 -9.46
C ASP A 238 7.90 -2.31 -8.97
N PHE A 239 9.18 -1.90 -8.92
CA PHE A 239 10.29 -2.74 -8.49
C PHE A 239 10.22 -2.95 -6.98
N THR A 240 9.44 -3.95 -6.57
CA THR A 240 9.13 -4.22 -5.15
C THR A 240 10.11 -5.25 -4.58
N PHE A 241 10.66 -4.98 -3.40
CA PHE A 241 11.50 -5.93 -2.69
C PHE A 241 10.65 -6.87 -1.85
N GLU A 242 10.64 -8.15 -2.20
CA GLU A 242 9.90 -9.18 -1.46
C GLU A 242 10.83 -10.33 -1.06
N ILE A 243 10.49 -11.00 0.05
CA ILE A 243 11.17 -12.20 0.52
C ILE A 243 10.19 -13.36 0.47
N ASN A 244 10.68 -14.53 0.08
CA ASN A 244 9.87 -15.74 0.17
C ASN A 244 9.78 -16.24 1.63
N ASP A 245 9.01 -17.31 1.86
CA ASP A 245 8.84 -17.89 3.20
C ASP A 245 10.14 -18.45 3.82
N GLU A 246 11.17 -18.72 3.02
CA GLU A 246 12.52 -19.08 3.48
C GLU A 246 13.42 -17.85 3.75
N GLY A 247 12.91 -16.63 3.54
CA GLY A 247 13.62 -15.36 3.71
C GLY A 247 14.48 -14.95 2.53
N LYS A 248 14.51 -15.71 1.42
CA LYS A 248 15.33 -15.37 0.25
C LYS A 248 14.82 -14.10 -0.42
N PRO A 249 15.70 -13.14 -0.76
CA PRO A 249 15.30 -11.84 -1.30
C PRO A 249 15.14 -11.84 -2.82
N PHE A 250 14.06 -11.23 -3.28
CA PHE A 250 13.72 -11.06 -4.69
C PHE A 250 13.26 -9.63 -4.99
N TRP A 251 13.52 -9.18 -6.21
CA TRP A 251 12.81 -8.06 -6.80
C TRP A 251 11.65 -8.61 -7.62
N VAL A 252 10.44 -8.25 -7.23
CA VAL A 252 9.21 -8.48 -7.99
C VAL A 252 8.98 -7.25 -8.84
N ILE A 253 9.11 -7.38 -10.16
CA ILE A 253 8.97 -6.29 -11.12
C ILE A 253 7.69 -6.52 -11.89
N THR A 254 6.76 -5.57 -11.84
CA THR A 254 5.53 -5.68 -12.62
C THR A 254 5.81 -5.44 -14.10
N THR A 255 5.35 -6.36 -14.95
CA THR A 255 5.34 -6.19 -16.39
C THR A 255 4.02 -5.63 -16.85
N TYR A 256 4.01 -4.72 -17.82
CA TYR A 256 2.77 -4.09 -18.30
C TYR A 256 2.82 -3.65 -19.76
N ASP A 257 1.63 -3.49 -20.34
CA ASP A 257 1.40 -2.97 -21.67
C ASP A 257 0.54 -1.70 -21.66
N LYS A 258 0.59 -0.94 -22.75
CA LYS A 258 -0.29 0.21 -23.02
C LYS A 258 -1.49 -0.26 -23.83
N THR A 259 -2.65 -0.35 -23.20
CA THR A 259 -3.88 -0.84 -23.86
C THR A 259 -4.64 0.26 -24.59
N ILE A 260 -4.40 1.54 -24.26
CA ILE A 260 -5.09 2.69 -24.86
C ILE A 260 -4.05 3.62 -25.49
N GLY A 261 -3.61 3.27 -26.69
CA GLY A 261 -2.61 4.04 -27.43
C GLY A 261 -1.29 4.14 -26.66
N PHE A 262 -1.04 5.30 -26.05
CA PHE A 262 0.16 5.60 -25.27
C PHE A 262 -0.09 5.66 -23.75
N SER A 263 -1.29 5.26 -23.32
CA SER A 263 -1.75 5.22 -21.93
C SER A 263 -2.50 3.91 -21.68
N GLY A 264 -3.30 3.85 -20.61
CA GLY A 264 -4.00 2.64 -20.19
C GLY A 264 -3.03 1.55 -19.77
N ASN A 265 -2.16 1.86 -18.80
CA ASN A 265 -1.21 0.89 -18.25
C ASN A 265 -1.99 -0.30 -17.69
N ASN A 266 -1.66 -1.51 -18.15
CA ASN A 266 -2.29 -2.72 -17.68
C ASN A 266 -1.24 -3.79 -17.39
N ALA A 267 -1.18 -4.26 -16.16
CA ALA A 267 -0.23 -5.29 -15.75
C ALA A 267 -0.52 -6.61 -16.48
N THR A 268 0.53 -7.29 -16.93
CA THR A 268 0.49 -8.54 -17.68
C THR A 268 1.07 -9.72 -16.89
N GLY A 269 1.92 -9.44 -15.91
CA GLY A 269 2.65 -10.44 -15.15
C GLY A 269 3.73 -9.81 -14.27
N VAL A 270 4.67 -10.63 -13.81
CA VAL A 270 5.82 -10.19 -13.04
C VAL A 270 7.11 -10.87 -13.48
N LEU A 271 8.22 -10.15 -13.33
CA LEU A 271 9.56 -10.74 -13.31
C LEU A 271 10.00 -10.87 -11.86
N VAL A 272 10.31 -12.08 -11.44
CA VAL A 272 10.92 -12.37 -10.15
C VAL A 272 12.42 -12.50 -10.36
N VAL A 273 13.18 -11.54 -9.85
CA VAL A 273 14.63 -11.49 -9.98
C VAL A 273 15.28 -11.80 -8.64
N ASP A 274 16.10 -12.83 -8.57
CA ASP A 274 16.91 -13.13 -7.38
C ASP A 274 17.88 -11.97 -7.12
N ALA A 275 17.75 -11.34 -5.94
CA ALA A 275 18.48 -10.12 -5.63
C ALA A 275 20.01 -10.35 -5.47
N GLN A 276 20.44 -11.61 -5.30
CA GLN A 276 21.84 -11.98 -5.10
C GLN A 276 22.54 -12.37 -6.41
N ASN A 277 21.91 -13.22 -7.22
CA ASN A 277 22.53 -13.76 -8.45
C ASN A 277 21.94 -13.19 -9.75
N GLY A 278 20.81 -12.49 -9.71
CA GLY A 278 20.19 -11.86 -10.87
C GLY A 278 19.45 -12.83 -11.80
N ALA A 279 19.22 -14.08 -11.40
CA ALA A 279 18.38 -14.99 -12.17
C ALA A 279 16.96 -14.43 -12.28
N ILE A 280 16.44 -14.37 -13.51
CA ILE A 280 15.11 -13.83 -13.80
C ILE A 280 14.16 -14.98 -14.11
N GLN A 281 13.00 -14.98 -13.46
CA GLN A 281 11.90 -15.87 -13.76
C GLN A 281 10.67 -15.03 -14.09
N GLU A 282 10.09 -15.25 -15.27
CA GLU A 282 8.88 -14.58 -15.71
C GLU A 282 7.65 -15.41 -15.36
N TYR A 283 6.64 -14.73 -14.82
CA TYR A 283 5.36 -15.33 -14.48
C TYR A 283 4.21 -14.49 -15.03
N SER A 284 3.27 -15.16 -15.70
CA SER A 284 1.93 -14.60 -15.93
C SER A 284 1.17 -14.48 -14.60
N ILE A 285 0.21 -13.56 -14.51
CA ILE A 285 -0.66 -13.34 -13.33
C ILE A 285 -1.14 -14.64 -12.66
N ALA A 286 -1.64 -15.59 -13.45
CA ALA A 286 -2.21 -16.85 -12.94
C ALA A 286 -1.17 -17.83 -12.36
N ASN A 287 0.08 -17.77 -12.84
CA ASN A 287 1.14 -18.73 -12.50
C ASN A 287 2.16 -18.16 -11.51
N THR A 288 2.02 -16.89 -11.10
CA THR A 288 2.91 -16.26 -10.13
C THR A 288 2.88 -17.01 -8.80
N PRO A 289 4.02 -17.27 -8.14
CA PRO A 289 4.07 -17.94 -6.84
C PRO A 289 3.18 -17.25 -5.78
N LYS A 290 2.66 -18.04 -4.82
CA LYS A 290 1.73 -17.53 -3.80
C LYS A 290 2.34 -16.57 -2.78
N TRP A 291 3.65 -16.64 -2.57
CA TRP A 291 4.36 -15.74 -1.66
C TRP A 291 4.53 -14.32 -2.24
N VAL A 292 4.34 -14.16 -3.56
CA VAL A 292 4.38 -12.84 -4.19
C VAL A 292 3.07 -12.13 -3.91
N ASP A 293 3.09 -11.07 -3.12
CA ASP A 293 1.86 -10.43 -2.67
C ASP A 293 1.29 -9.43 -3.69
N ARG A 294 2.15 -8.82 -4.53
CA ARG A 294 1.75 -7.73 -5.42
C ARG A 294 2.12 -7.98 -6.88
N ILE A 295 1.13 -7.86 -7.76
CA ILE A 295 1.30 -7.83 -9.24
C ILE A 295 0.68 -6.57 -9.85
N GLN A 296 -0.39 -6.05 -9.25
CA GLN A 296 -1.08 -4.84 -9.66
C GLN A 296 -0.52 -3.66 -8.86
N PRO A 297 0.26 -2.75 -9.49
CA PRO A 297 0.80 -1.57 -8.83
C PRO A 297 -0.34 -0.68 -8.35
N ILE A 298 -0.15 -0.04 -7.19
CA ILE A 298 -1.14 0.86 -6.59
C ILE A 298 -1.54 1.99 -7.56
N ASP A 299 -0.57 2.69 -8.15
CA ASP A 299 -0.82 3.77 -9.12
C ASP A 299 -1.68 3.34 -10.31
N PHE A 300 -1.52 2.10 -10.78
CA PHE A 300 -2.31 1.59 -11.90
C PHE A 300 -3.76 1.39 -11.49
N VAL A 301 -3.97 0.85 -10.28
CA VAL A 301 -5.30 0.60 -9.74
C VAL A 301 -5.99 1.93 -9.40
N GLU A 302 -5.28 2.91 -8.85
CA GLU A 302 -5.78 4.26 -8.58
C GLU A 302 -6.25 4.94 -9.87
N ASP A 303 -5.39 5.02 -10.89
CA ASP A 303 -5.73 5.61 -12.20
C ASP A 303 -6.97 4.93 -12.81
N GLN A 304 -7.02 3.60 -12.77
CA GLN A 304 -8.11 2.81 -13.35
C GLN A 304 -9.42 2.95 -12.56
N LEU A 305 -9.36 3.07 -11.23
CA LEU A 305 -10.54 3.31 -10.39
C LEU A 305 -11.10 4.71 -10.59
N ASP A 306 -10.23 5.72 -10.68
CA ASP A 306 -10.63 7.09 -10.97
C ASP A 306 -11.30 7.18 -12.36
N ASP A 307 -10.71 6.54 -13.37
CA ASP A 307 -11.32 6.47 -14.70
C ASP A 307 -12.65 5.71 -14.70
N TRP A 308 -12.75 4.59 -13.98
CA TRP A 308 -13.99 3.82 -13.82
C TRP A 308 -15.12 4.66 -13.19
N GLY A 309 -14.80 5.47 -12.18
CA GLY A 309 -15.76 6.28 -11.44
C GLY A 309 -16.12 7.61 -12.09
N THR A 310 -15.16 8.29 -12.72
CA THR A 310 -15.37 9.64 -13.29
C THR A 310 -15.94 9.62 -14.71
N LEU A 311 -15.71 8.54 -15.47
CA LEU A 311 -16.12 8.40 -16.87
C LEU A 311 -17.43 7.61 -17.05
N ILE A 312 -18.24 7.45 -16.00
CA ILE A 312 -19.51 6.70 -16.03
C ILE A 312 -20.43 7.12 -17.20
N HIS A 313 -20.59 8.44 -17.39
CA HIS A 313 -21.36 9.02 -18.51
C HIS A 313 -20.44 9.65 -19.58
N GLY A 314 -19.21 9.14 -19.70
CA GLY A 314 -18.20 9.64 -20.62
C GLY A 314 -17.52 10.94 -20.19
N TYR A 315 -16.63 11.43 -21.05
CA TYR A 315 -15.76 12.58 -20.74
C TYR A 315 -16.51 13.89 -20.52
N PHE A 316 -17.62 14.12 -21.24
CA PHE A 316 -18.37 15.38 -21.22
C PHE A 316 -19.47 15.44 -20.13
N ASN A 317 -19.38 14.61 -19.10
CA ASN A 317 -20.28 14.65 -17.94
C ASN A 317 -19.95 15.85 -17.02
N PHE A 318 -20.25 17.07 -17.47
CA PHE A 318 -19.98 18.29 -16.70
C PHE A 318 -20.96 18.54 -15.55
N SER A 319 -22.12 17.87 -15.56
CA SER A 319 -23.10 17.88 -14.48
C SER A 319 -22.65 17.05 -13.26
N ASN A 320 -21.55 16.30 -13.38
CA ASN A 320 -21.07 15.34 -12.38
C ASN A 320 -22.13 14.30 -11.99
N GLU A 321 -23.00 13.95 -12.93
CA GLU A 321 -24.05 12.95 -12.73
C GLU A 321 -23.41 11.58 -12.45
N ASP A 322 -23.82 10.94 -11.35
CA ASP A 322 -23.33 9.64 -10.88
C ASP A 322 -21.81 9.49 -10.73
N LYS A 323 -21.03 10.57 -10.80
CA LYS A 323 -19.57 10.48 -10.71
C LYS A 323 -19.12 9.98 -9.35
N LEU A 324 -18.26 8.97 -9.40
CA LEU A 324 -17.61 8.38 -8.25
C LEU A 324 -16.14 8.78 -8.26
N GLN A 325 -15.60 9.06 -7.08
CA GLN A 325 -14.19 9.38 -6.88
C GLN A 325 -13.64 8.52 -5.74
N ILE A 326 -12.40 8.07 -5.90
CA ILE A 326 -11.69 7.39 -4.80
C ILE A 326 -11.39 8.39 -3.68
N THR A 327 -11.38 7.92 -2.44
CA THR A 327 -10.90 8.70 -1.30
C THR A 327 -9.37 8.74 -1.27
N GLU A 328 -8.82 9.48 -0.31
CA GLU A 328 -7.37 9.69 -0.24
C GLU A 328 -6.63 8.40 0.13
N GLY A 329 -5.80 7.94 -0.82
CA GLY A 329 -4.91 6.80 -0.69
C GLY A 329 -5.60 5.43 -0.78
N MET A 330 -4.79 4.41 -1.07
CA MET A 330 -5.19 3.01 -0.91
C MET A 330 -4.39 2.32 0.18
N THR A 331 -5.01 1.39 0.89
CA THR A 331 -4.33 0.56 1.88
C THR A 331 -4.37 -0.91 1.49
N LEU A 332 -3.29 -1.64 1.79
CA LEU A 332 -3.25 -3.08 1.63
C LEU A 332 -4.00 -3.75 2.80
N VAL A 333 -4.98 -4.59 2.47
CA VAL A 333 -5.78 -5.37 3.43
C VAL A 333 -5.80 -6.84 3.01
N TYR A 334 -6.08 -7.73 3.96
CA TYR A 334 -6.12 -9.17 3.70
C TYR A 334 -7.54 -9.71 3.85
N GLY A 335 -8.02 -10.42 2.83
CA GLY A 335 -9.33 -11.06 2.80
C GLY A 335 -9.37 -12.38 3.58
N LYS A 336 -10.58 -12.94 3.76
CA LYS A 336 -10.80 -14.28 4.35
C LYS A 336 -10.11 -15.40 3.59
N ASP A 337 -9.92 -15.22 2.29
CA ASP A 337 -9.26 -16.17 1.41
C ASP A 337 -7.73 -16.07 1.46
N ASN A 338 -7.21 -15.27 2.40
CA ASN A 338 -5.79 -15.07 2.65
C ASN A 338 -5.06 -14.34 1.51
N LYS A 339 -5.80 -13.64 0.64
CA LYS A 339 -5.23 -12.79 -0.41
C LYS A 339 -5.15 -11.33 0.01
N SER A 340 -4.23 -10.62 -0.64
CA SER A 340 -3.99 -9.20 -0.53
C SER A 340 -4.90 -8.41 -1.48
N TYR A 341 -5.55 -7.37 -0.94
CA TYR A 341 -6.43 -6.46 -1.66
C TYR A 341 -6.01 -5.01 -1.44
N TRP A 342 -6.12 -4.21 -2.48
CA TRP A 342 -6.12 -2.76 -2.36
C TRP A 342 -7.50 -2.29 -1.93
N TYR A 343 -7.55 -1.55 -0.83
CA TYR A 343 -8.75 -0.95 -0.29
C TYR A 343 -8.74 0.56 -0.47
N THR A 344 -9.89 1.12 -0.87
CA THR A 344 -10.16 2.55 -0.84
C THR A 344 -11.66 2.80 -0.69
N GLY A 345 -12.02 3.91 -0.06
CA GLY A 345 -13.36 4.46 -0.06
C GLY A 345 -13.72 5.07 -1.41
N ILE A 346 -15.03 5.19 -1.65
CA ILE A 346 -15.59 5.87 -2.81
C ILE A 346 -16.57 6.93 -2.32
N THR A 347 -16.44 8.15 -2.83
CA THR A 347 -17.36 9.27 -2.60
C THR A 347 -18.06 9.67 -3.90
N SER A 348 -19.16 10.40 -3.75
CA SER A 348 -19.77 11.13 -4.86
C SER A 348 -19.03 12.46 -5.01
N THR A 349 -18.79 12.90 -6.24
CA THR A 349 -18.15 14.21 -6.47
C THR A 349 -18.92 15.33 -5.77
N GLY A 350 -18.22 16.09 -4.90
CA GLY A 350 -18.78 17.21 -4.13
C GLY A 350 -19.30 16.88 -2.72
N LYS A 351 -19.06 15.66 -2.20
CA LYS A 351 -19.37 15.27 -0.81
C LYS A 351 -18.19 14.51 -0.18
N ASP A 352 -17.23 15.25 0.34
CA ASP A 352 -15.90 14.71 0.67
C ASP A 352 -15.84 13.95 2.02
N GLU A 353 -16.85 14.12 2.89
CA GLU A 353 -16.85 13.53 4.24
C GLU A 353 -17.70 12.25 4.37
N SER A 354 -18.46 11.86 3.34
CA SER A 354 -19.34 10.69 3.38
C SER A 354 -19.05 9.75 2.22
N ALA A 355 -18.54 8.56 2.54
CA ALA A 355 -18.34 7.49 1.57
C ALA A 355 -19.71 6.94 1.13
N VAL A 356 -19.90 6.77 -0.18
CA VAL A 356 -21.06 6.08 -0.77
C VAL A 356 -20.82 4.57 -0.85
N GLY A 357 -19.57 4.14 -0.73
CA GLY A 357 -19.16 2.75 -0.71
C GLY A 357 -17.65 2.58 -0.58
N PHE A 358 -17.20 1.34 -0.72
CA PHE A 358 -15.79 0.96 -0.64
C PHE A 358 -15.45 -0.03 -1.74
N VAL A 359 -14.21 -0.05 -2.19
CA VAL A 359 -13.72 -0.96 -3.21
C VAL A 359 -12.59 -1.82 -2.65
N LEU A 360 -12.62 -3.11 -3.02
CA LEU A 360 -11.50 -4.03 -2.88
C LEU A 360 -11.05 -4.49 -4.26
N VAL A 361 -9.77 -4.29 -4.58
CA VAL A 361 -9.14 -4.77 -5.81
C VAL A 361 -8.10 -5.82 -5.45
N ASP A 362 -8.24 -7.04 -5.97
CA ASP A 362 -7.24 -8.10 -5.78
C ASP A 362 -5.89 -7.64 -6.36
N THR A 363 -4.87 -7.57 -5.51
CA THR A 363 -3.54 -7.04 -5.87
C THR A 363 -2.78 -7.94 -6.85
N ARG A 364 -3.30 -9.13 -7.15
CA ARG A 364 -2.74 -10.07 -8.12
C ARG A 364 -3.55 -10.10 -9.40
N THR A 365 -4.85 -10.39 -9.28
CA THR A 365 -5.73 -10.67 -10.42
C THR A 365 -6.43 -9.45 -10.99
N LYS A 366 -6.44 -8.33 -10.25
CA LYS A 366 -7.24 -7.12 -10.53
C LYS A 366 -8.75 -7.32 -10.39
N GLU A 367 -9.21 -8.48 -9.90
CA GLU A 367 -10.63 -8.70 -9.63
C GLU A 367 -11.14 -7.66 -8.62
N THR A 368 -12.17 -6.91 -9.01
CA THR A 368 -12.63 -5.74 -8.27
C THR A 368 -14.03 -5.95 -7.73
N THR A 369 -14.25 -5.63 -6.46
CA THR A 369 -15.56 -5.67 -5.81
C THR A 369 -15.90 -4.33 -5.18
N PHE A 370 -17.03 -3.76 -5.57
CA PHE A 370 -17.60 -2.54 -5.00
C PHE A 370 -18.71 -2.87 -3.98
N TYR A 371 -18.56 -2.34 -2.77
CA TYR A 371 -19.51 -2.47 -1.68
C TYR A 371 -20.26 -1.16 -1.54
N LYS A 372 -21.55 -1.15 -1.89
CA LYS A 372 -22.42 0.03 -1.73
C LYS A 372 -22.89 0.14 -0.27
N GLN A 373 -21.94 0.40 0.61
CA GLN A 373 -22.15 0.56 2.04
C GLN A 373 -21.74 1.99 2.40
N GLY A 374 -22.74 2.84 2.69
CA GLY A 374 -22.47 4.20 3.13
C GLY A 374 -21.72 4.24 4.47
N GLY A 375 -20.88 5.24 4.66
CA GLY A 375 -20.07 5.35 5.86
C GLY A 375 -19.15 6.55 5.91
N ALA A 376 -18.27 6.54 6.90
CA ALA A 376 -17.19 7.49 7.05
C ALA A 376 -16.11 7.28 5.97
N THR A 377 -15.60 8.39 5.41
CA THR A 377 -14.34 8.36 4.66
C THR A 377 -13.17 8.16 5.62
N GLU A 378 -12.03 7.75 5.07
CA GLU A 378 -10.76 7.64 5.77
C GLU A 378 -10.38 8.98 6.42
N PHE A 379 -10.50 10.07 5.66
CA PHE A 379 -10.26 11.42 6.16
C PHE A 379 -11.18 11.79 7.35
N ALA A 380 -12.49 11.48 7.26
CA ALA A 380 -13.42 11.74 8.36
C ALA A 380 -13.09 10.92 9.61
N ALA A 381 -12.63 9.67 9.43
CA ALA A 381 -12.20 8.81 10.53
C ALA A 381 -10.93 9.36 11.21
N GLN A 382 -9.93 9.80 10.44
CA GLN A 382 -8.72 10.43 10.97
C GLN A 382 -9.07 11.70 11.75
N SER A 383 -9.88 12.56 11.15
CA SER A 383 -10.32 13.82 11.77
C SER A 383 -11.05 13.58 13.09
N SER A 384 -11.93 12.57 13.15
CA SER A 384 -12.64 12.18 14.37
C SER A 384 -11.69 11.66 15.46
N ALA A 385 -10.73 10.81 15.10
CA ALA A 385 -9.73 10.28 16.01
C ALA A 385 -8.82 11.38 16.58
N GLN A 386 -8.33 12.29 15.74
CA GLN A 386 -7.51 13.43 16.15
C GLN A 386 -8.30 14.40 17.01
N GLY A 387 -9.57 14.66 16.68
CA GLY A 387 -10.46 15.51 17.47
C GLY A 387 -10.67 15.02 18.91
N LYS A 388 -10.58 13.70 19.16
CA LYS A 388 -10.65 13.13 20.53
C LYS A 388 -9.42 13.38 21.40
N VAL A 389 -8.28 13.68 20.78
CA VAL A 389 -7.00 13.94 21.47
C VAL A 389 -6.37 15.24 20.98
N GLN A 390 -7.21 16.22 20.63
CA GLN A 390 -6.77 17.47 20.02
C GLN A 390 -5.74 18.20 20.89
N GLU A 391 -5.84 18.08 22.21
CA GLU A 391 -4.92 18.68 23.19
C GLU A 391 -3.52 18.05 23.17
N LYS A 392 -3.36 16.86 22.58
CA LYS A 392 -2.06 16.18 22.44
C LYS A 392 -1.34 16.54 21.15
N GLU A 393 -2.02 17.18 20.20
CA GLU A 393 -1.50 17.47 18.85
C GLU A 393 -0.96 16.21 18.15
N TYR A 394 -1.62 15.06 18.36
CA TYR A 394 -1.23 13.81 17.70
C TYR A 394 -1.81 13.72 16.29
N THR A 395 -1.04 13.14 15.39
CA THR A 395 -1.44 12.90 14.00
C THR A 395 -1.85 11.44 13.83
N ALA A 396 -2.97 11.20 13.15
CA ALA A 396 -3.46 9.85 12.86
C ALA A 396 -2.78 9.27 11.62
N SER A 397 -2.39 7.99 11.68
CA SER A 397 -1.94 7.24 10.50
C SER A 397 -3.09 7.04 9.50
N MET A 398 -2.77 6.56 8.30
CA MET A 398 -3.79 6.13 7.34
C MET A 398 -4.72 5.07 7.98
N PRO A 399 -6.05 5.21 7.90
CA PRO A 399 -6.99 4.25 8.47
C PRO A 399 -6.95 2.93 7.71
N ILE A 400 -6.95 1.83 8.46
CA ILE A 400 -7.02 0.49 7.88
C ILE A 400 -8.35 -0.13 8.29
N PRO A 401 -9.18 -0.60 7.34
CA PRO A 401 -10.44 -1.23 7.68
C PRO A 401 -10.20 -2.65 8.19
N TYR A 402 -10.81 -2.95 9.33
CA TYR A 402 -10.86 -4.28 9.89
C TYR A 402 -12.29 -4.66 10.21
N ASN A 403 -12.52 -5.96 10.31
CA ASN A 403 -13.74 -6.49 10.88
C ASN A 403 -13.44 -6.86 12.35
N ILE A 404 -13.80 -5.98 13.27
CA ILE A 404 -13.58 -6.19 14.71
C ILE A 404 -14.92 -6.55 15.33
N ASN A 405 -15.06 -7.80 15.78
CA ASN A 405 -16.29 -8.32 16.38
C ASN A 405 -17.55 -8.16 15.49
N SER A 406 -17.42 -8.43 14.19
CA SER A 406 -18.49 -8.24 13.19
C SER A 406 -18.85 -6.77 12.91
N ILE A 407 -18.11 -5.82 13.47
CA ILE A 407 -18.25 -4.40 13.21
C ILE A 407 -17.13 -3.98 12.25
N PRO A 408 -17.46 -3.44 11.07
CA PRO A 408 -16.46 -2.82 10.21
C PRO A 408 -15.95 -1.53 10.88
N THR A 409 -14.66 -1.53 11.19
CA THR A 409 -13.99 -0.52 12.03
C THR A 409 -12.68 -0.12 11.39
N TYR A 410 -12.45 1.18 11.26
CA TYR A 410 -11.13 1.72 10.95
C TYR A 410 -10.25 1.69 12.18
N VAL A 411 -9.05 1.18 12.04
CA VAL A 411 -8.00 1.27 13.06
C VAL A 411 -6.91 2.21 12.58
N MET A 412 -6.47 3.09 13.48
CA MET A 412 -5.38 4.02 13.27
C MET A 412 -4.45 4.03 14.47
N THR A 413 -3.19 4.38 14.23
CA THR A 413 -2.28 4.81 15.29
C THR A 413 -2.28 6.34 15.37
N LEU A 414 -2.06 6.85 16.58
CA LEU A 414 -1.93 8.28 16.87
C LEU A 414 -0.49 8.54 17.29
N LYS A 415 0.20 9.34 16.50
CA LYS A 415 1.64 9.60 16.61
C LYS A 415 1.93 10.98 17.17
N ASP A 416 3.04 11.10 17.91
CA ASP A 416 3.61 12.40 18.24
C ASP A 416 4.34 13.02 17.04
N LYS A 417 4.85 14.25 17.21
CA LYS A 417 5.64 14.95 16.18
C LYS A 417 6.95 14.24 15.80
N GLY A 418 7.40 13.28 16.61
CA GLY A 418 8.56 12.43 16.31
C GLY A 418 8.21 11.19 15.50
N GLY A 419 6.94 11.01 15.11
CA GLY A 419 6.48 9.84 14.36
C GLY A 419 6.28 8.58 15.20
N LEU A 420 6.39 8.68 16.54
CA LEU A 420 6.25 7.54 17.44
C LEU A 420 4.80 7.36 17.86
N VAL A 421 4.32 6.12 17.83
CA VAL A 421 2.98 5.76 18.28
C VAL A 421 2.85 5.99 19.78
N LYS A 422 1.81 6.72 20.17
CA LYS A 422 1.46 7.00 21.57
C LYS A 422 0.12 6.43 21.97
N MET A 423 -0.83 6.43 21.04
CA MET A 423 -2.20 5.98 21.27
C MET A 423 -2.74 5.26 20.03
N PHE A 424 -3.86 4.58 20.20
CA PHE A 424 -4.57 3.90 19.12
C PHE A 424 -6.00 4.40 19.06
N ALA A 425 -6.55 4.47 17.86
CA ALA A 425 -7.94 4.87 17.62
C ALA A 425 -8.69 3.81 16.83
N MET A 426 -9.95 3.60 17.21
CA MET A 426 -10.92 2.78 16.49
C MET A 426 -12.14 3.64 16.16
N VAL A 427 -12.53 3.69 14.89
CA VAL A 427 -13.68 4.46 14.41
C VAL A 427 -14.61 3.55 13.62
N ALA A 428 -15.92 3.62 13.88
CA ALA A 428 -16.87 2.81 13.12
C ALA A 428 -16.95 3.29 11.68
N ILE A 429 -16.84 2.37 10.71
CA ILE A 429 -16.97 2.72 9.29
C ILE A 429 -18.39 3.21 9.01
N SER A 430 -19.41 2.72 9.72
CA SER A 430 -20.80 3.17 9.55
C SER A 430 -21.06 4.59 10.07
N ASP A 431 -20.27 5.08 11.02
CA ASP A 431 -20.50 6.37 11.69
C ASP A 431 -19.19 6.88 12.33
N TYR A 432 -18.63 7.95 11.78
CA TYR A 432 -17.37 8.53 12.27
C TYR A 432 -17.49 9.14 13.68
N THR A 433 -18.70 9.39 14.18
CA THR A 433 -18.91 9.91 15.54
C THR A 433 -18.67 8.83 16.61
N ILE A 434 -18.73 7.55 16.22
CA ILE A 434 -18.41 6.41 17.08
C ILE A 434 -16.91 6.17 17.04
N VAL A 435 -16.20 6.81 17.96
CA VAL A 435 -14.74 6.75 18.09
C VAL A 435 -14.32 6.37 19.51
N GLY A 436 -13.38 5.42 19.60
CA GLY A 436 -12.68 5.06 20.83
C GLY A 436 -11.18 5.29 20.69
N VAL A 437 -10.55 5.82 21.73
CA VAL A 437 -9.10 6.08 21.79
C VAL A 437 -8.53 5.55 23.11
N GLY A 438 -7.30 5.05 23.10
CA GLY A 438 -6.62 4.50 24.28
C GLY A 438 -5.11 4.38 24.09
N ASN A 439 -4.37 4.17 25.17
CA ASN A 439 -2.90 4.05 25.13
C ASN A 439 -2.46 2.65 24.68
N THR A 440 -3.35 1.67 24.76
CA THR A 440 -3.13 0.31 24.26
C THR A 440 -4.30 -0.13 23.40
N MET A 441 -4.06 -1.05 22.47
CA MET A 441 -5.12 -1.59 21.61
C MET A 441 -6.31 -2.17 22.38
N ARG A 442 -6.07 -2.76 23.56
CA ARG A 442 -7.14 -3.27 24.43
C ARG A 442 -7.98 -2.15 25.03
N GLU A 443 -7.34 -1.11 25.56
CA GLU A 443 -8.05 0.07 26.08
C GLU A 443 -8.88 0.74 24.99
N THR A 444 -8.31 0.88 23.79
CA THR A 444 -9.00 1.43 22.62
C THR A 444 -10.22 0.60 22.25
N LEU A 445 -10.11 -0.73 22.22
CA LEU A 445 -11.26 -1.60 21.95
C LEU A 445 -12.35 -1.41 23.01
N THR A 446 -12.00 -1.41 24.29
CA THR A 446 -12.99 -1.26 25.36
C THR A 446 -13.67 0.11 25.29
N ALA A 447 -12.91 1.19 25.05
CA ALA A 447 -13.46 2.53 24.85
C ALA A 447 -14.39 2.58 23.63
N TYR A 448 -13.99 1.98 22.52
CA TYR A 448 -14.78 1.91 21.30
C TYR A 448 -16.09 1.13 21.49
N LYS A 449 -16.02 -0.07 22.09
CA LYS A 449 -17.20 -0.89 22.43
C LYS A 449 -18.19 -0.13 23.31
N ASN A 450 -17.70 0.64 24.29
CA ASN A 450 -18.56 1.42 25.17
C ASN A 450 -19.35 2.48 24.38
N VAL A 451 -18.68 3.25 23.52
CA VAL A 451 -19.34 4.26 22.68
C VAL A 451 -20.31 3.61 21.69
N TYR A 452 -19.89 2.52 21.05
CA TYR A 452 -20.71 1.77 20.10
C TYR A 452 -21.99 1.24 20.75
N ASN A 453 -21.88 0.59 21.92
CA ASN A 453 -23.05 0.07 22.64
C ASN A 453 -23.98 1.20 23.12
N MET A 454 -23.44 2.36 23.53
CA MET A 454 -24.26 3.53 23.88
C MET A 454 -25.01 4.11 22.68
N ALA A 455 -24.40 4.10 21.49
CA ALA A 455 -25.05 4.52 20.25
C ALA A 455 -26.09 3.50 19.77
N ASP A 456 -25.76 2.21 19.77
CA ASP A 456 -26.64 1.14 19.30
C ASP A 456 -27.86 0.95 20.24
N ASN A 457 -27.67 1.05 21.56
CA ASN A 457 -28.78 1.05 22.52
C ASN A 457 -29.76 2.23 22.33
N LYS A 458 -29.35 3.32 21.69
CA LYS A 458 -30.24 4.44 21.34
C LYS A 458 -31.00 4.20 20.02
N ILE A 459 -30.48 3.37 19.12
CA ILE A 459 -30.97 3.21 17.76
C ILE A 459 -31.79 1.91 17.60
N ASN A 460 -31.40 0.82 18.25
CA ASN A 460 -32.10 -0.47 18.12
C ASN A 460 -31.86 -1.39 19.34
N PRO A 461 -32.71 -1.34 20.39
CA PRO A 461 -32.58 -2.16 21.60
C PRO A 461 -32.58 -3.69 21.38
N ASN A 462 -32.94 -4.14 20.17
CA ASN A 462 -33.07 -5.54 19.78
C ASN A 462 -32.05 -5.99 18.70
N SER A 463 -30.98 -5.23 18.44
CA SER A 463 -29.94 -5.64 17.48
C SER A 463 -29.22 -6.92 18.00
N VAL A 464 -29.50 -8.04 17.35
CA VAL A 464 -28.87 -9.33 17.63
C VAL A 464 -27.46 -9.33 17.02
N ALA A 465 -26.51 -8.69 17.70
CA ALA A 465 -25.13 -9.17 17.62
C ALA A 465 -25.07 -10.58 18.23
N ASN A 466 -24.05 -11.38 17.90
CA ASN A 466 -23.80 -12.74 18.43
C ASN A 466 -23.49 -12.74 19.95
N LYS A 467 -24.41 -12.19 20.74
CA LYS A 467 -24.37 -12.06 22.18
C LYS A 467 -24.80 -13.38 22.80
N LYS A 468 -23.92 -13.99 23.58
CA LYS A 468 -24.26 -15.14 24.41
C LYS A 468 -24.64 -14.65 25.80
N ILE A 469 -25.71 -15.25 26.32
CA ILE A 469 -26.14 -15.07 27.70
C ILE A 469 -25.71 -16.33 28.45
N ILE A 470 -24.97 -16.15 29.55
CA ILE A 470 -24.61 -17.25 30.44
C ILE A 470 -25.01 -16.90 31.87
N GLN A 471 -25.60 -17.88 32.55
CA GLN A 471 -25.81 -17.84 33.99
C GLN A 471 -24.83 -18.82 34.63
N SER A 472 -23.99 -18.33 35.53
CA SER A 472 -22.99 -19.15 36.21
C SER A 472 -22.56 -18.51 37.52
N VAL A 473 -21.68 -19.21 38.24
CA VAL A 473 -21.14 -18.78 39.52
C VAL A 473 -19.74 -18.23 39.34
N VAL A 474 -19.46 -17.07 39.94
CA VAL A 474 -18.12 -16.45 39.95
C VAL A 474 -17.15 -17.32 40.76
N THR A 475 -16.05 -17.75 40.14
CA THR A 475 -15.00 -18.53 40.81
C THR A 475 -13.80 -17.70 41.23
N ARG A 476 -13.51 -16.61 40.50
CA ARG A 476 -12.46 -15.64 40.83
C ARG A 476 -12.94 -14.28 40.35
N ILE A 477 -12.65 -13.22 41.10
CA ILE A 477 -12.84 -11.83 40.68
C ILE A 477 -11.70 -10.99 41.25
N GLN A 478 -11.16 -10.08 40.45
CA GLN A 478 -10.11 -9.13 40.83
C GLN A 478 -10.34 -7.81 40.11
N ASN A 479 -9.93 -6.70 40.71
CA ASN A 479 -9.94 -5.40 40.05
C ASN A 479 -8.52 -5.05 39.54
N ASP A 480 -8.48 -4.28 38.47
CA ASP A 480 -7.27 -3.71 37.91
C ASP A 480 -7.59 -2.27 37.50
N VAL A 481 -6.79 -1.32 37.97
CA VAL A 481 -7.01 0.11 37.71
C VAL A 481 -6.05 0.55 36.63
N LYS A 482 -6.58 0.88 35.45
CA LYS A 482 -5.82 1.36 34.30
C LYS A 482 -6.28 2.75 33.91
N ASN A 483 -5.36 3.71 33.89
CA ASN A 483 -5.61 5.10 33.47
C ASN A 483 -6.82 5.74 34.18
N GLY A 484 -6.96 5.48 35.49
CA GLY A 484 -8.06 6.01 36.31
C GLY A 484 -9.39 5.25 36.20
N ASN A 485 -9.51 4.27 35.30
CA ASN A 485 -10.69 3.41 35.16
C ASN A 485 -10.49 2.08 35.88
N SER A 486 -11.51 1.62 36.61
CA SER A 486 -11.53 0.31 37.27
C SER A 486 -12.14 -0.76 36.37
N PHE A 487 -11.36 -1.80 36.09
CA PHE A 487 -11.80 -2.98 35.35
C PHE A 487 -11.85 -4.19 36.28
N TYR A 488 -12.92 -4.97 36.21
CA TYR A 488 -13.15 -6.16 37.01
C TYR A 488 -12.99 -7.39 36.13
N TYR A 489 -11.97 -8.20 36.42
CA TYR A 489 -11.67 -9.45 35.73
C TYR A 489 -12.18 -10.62 36.56
N PHE A 490 -12.93 -11.52 35.94
CA PHE A 490 -13.51 -12.66 36.65
C PHE A 490 -13.57 -13.91 35.77
N THR A 491 -13.66 -15.07 36.44
CA THR A 491 -13.86 -16.38 35.79
C THR A 491 -15.11 -17.05 36.33
N LEU A 492 -15.68 -17.94 35.51
CA LEU A 492 -16.93 -18.64 35.81
C LEU A 492 -16.67 -20.12 36.06
N ARG A 493 -17.55 -20.74 36.85
CA ARG A 493 -17.51 -22.18 37.12
C ARG A 493 -17.55 -22.97 35.80
N LYS A 494 -16.62 -23.93 35.65
CA LYS A 494 -16.43 -24.79 34.47
C LYS A 494 -16.10 -24.03 33.17
N SER A 495 -15.59 -22.79 33.25
CA SER A 495 -15.07 -22.05 32.10
C SER A 495 -13.67 -21.51 32.42
N PRO A 496 -12.63 -21.82 31.60
CA PRO A 496 -11.31 -21.23 31.76
C PRO A 496 -11.24 -19.79 31.22
N THR A 497 -12.30 -19.28 30.59
CA THR A 497 -12.35 -17.94 29.98
C THR A 497 -12.33 -16.84 31.04
N ILE A 498 -11.51 -15.80 30.79
CA ILE A 498 -11.46 -14.58 31.60
C ILE A 498 -12.44 -13.58 31.00
N TYR A 499 -13.38 -13.12 31.80
CA TYR A 499 -14.33 -12.07 31.46
C TYR A 499 -13.90 -10.75 32.11
N VAL A 500 -14.16 -9.64 31.43
CA VAL A 500 -13.87 -8.29 31.95
C VAL A 500 -15.05 -7.35 31.76
N GLY A 501 -15.29 -6.50 32.75
CA GLY A 501 -16.26 -5.41 32.68
C GLY A 501 -15.86 -4.23 33.56
N SER A 502 -16.55 -3.11 33.45
CA SER A 502 -16.35 -1.92 34.30
C SER A 502 -17.64 -1.54 35.01
N SER A 503 -17.55 -0.70 36.04
CA SER A 503 -18.72 -0.17 36.75
C SER A 503 -19.67 0.64 35.86
N GLN A 504 -19.23 1.07 34.67
CA GLN A 504 -20.09 1.71 33.67
C GLN A 504 -21.08 0.72 33.02
N ILE A 505 -20.72 -0.56 32.94
CA ILE A 505 -21.61 -1.61 32.41
C ILE A 505 -22.64 -2.01 33.48
N SER A 506 -22.20 -2.13 34.73
CA SER A 506 -23.08 -2.42 35.87
C SER A 506 -22.45 -1.99 37.19
N SER A 507 -23.23 -1.30 38.01
CA SER A 507 -22.86 -0.91 39.38
C SER A 507 -22.76 -2.10 40.35
N GLU A 508 -23.15 -3.31 39.92
CA GLU A 508 -23.10 -4.53 40.73
C GLU A 508 -21.73 -5.24 40.66
N LEU A 509 -20.90 -4.92 39.65
CA LEU A 509 -19.56 -5.49 39.50
C LEU A 509 -18.64 -5.22 40.71
N PRO A 510 -18.52 -3.98 41.22
CA PRO A 510 -17.66 -3.68 42.38
C PRO A 510 -18.02 -4.43 43.66
N VAL A 511 -19.27 -4.85 43.81
CA VAL A 511 -19.80 -5.48 45.03
C VAL A 511 -20.00 -6.99 44.89
N THR A 512 -19.70 -7.56 43.72
CA THR A 512 -19.80 -9.00 43.48
C THR A 512 -18.63 -9.75 44.12
N VAL A 513 -18.93 -10.88 44.78
CA VAL A 513 -17.91 -11.72 45.43
C VAL A 513 -17.86 -13.13 44.85
N VAL A 514 -16.78 -13.86 45.15
CA VAL A 514 -16.64 -15.27 44.76
C VAL A 514 -17.76 -16.09 45.38
N GLY A 515 -18.43 -16.90 44.57
CA GLY A 515 -19.60 -17.68 44.97
C GLY A 515 -20.94 -17.09 44.54
N ASP A 516 -20.98 -15.83 44.11
CA ASP A 516 -22.21 -15.21 43.61
C ASP A 516 -22.67 -15.81 42.27
N SER A 517 -23.98 -15.97 42.14
CA SER A 517 -24.63 -16.35 40.89
C SER A 517 -24.88 -15.09 40.07
N ILE A 518 -24.40 -15.10 38.83
CA ILE A 518 -24.51 -13.95 37.94
C ILE A 518 -25.11 -14.36 36.61
N LYS A 519 -25.68 -13.38 35.91
CA LYS A 519 -26.08 -13.43 34.50
C LYS A 519 -25.27 -12.39 33.75
N ILE A 520 -24.50 -12.82 32.78
CA ILE A 520 -23.75 -11.92 31.92
C ILE A 520 -24.17 -12.10 30.46
N THR A 521 -24.08 -11.01 29.73
CA THR A 521 -24.16 -11.01 28.26
C THR A 521 -22.79 -10.60 27.74
N TYR A 522 -22.26 -11.36 26.78
CA TYR A 522 -20.96 -11.09 26.19
C TYR A 522 -20.96 -11.46 24.70
N ASP A 523 -20.11 -10.80 23.93
CA ASP A 523 -19.95 -11.09 22.51
C ASP A 523 -19.04 -12.31 22.33
N LEU A 524 -19.38 -13.21 21.39
CA LEU A 524 -18.44 -14.24 20.95
C LEU A 524 -17.30 -13.57 20.16
N ASP A 525 -16.16 -13.33 20.81
CA ASP A 525 -14.95 -12.81 20.17
C ASP A 525 -13.80 -13.85 20.17
N LEU A 526 -12.77 -13.57 19.36
CA LEU A 526 -11.55 -14.38 19.24
C LEU A 526 -10.52 -14.02 20.32
N GLU A 527 -10.91 -13.20 21.30
CA GLU A 527 -9.99 -12.64 22.28
C GLU A 527 -9.73 -13.61 23.44
N LYS A 528 -8.50 -13.58 23.98
CA LYS A 528 -8.16 -14.35 25.19
C LYS A 528 -8.93 -13.89 26.44
N VAL A 529 -9.33 -12.62 26.46
CA VAL A 529 -10.12 -11.99 27.51
C VAL A 529 -11.36 -11.39 26.86
N VAL A 530 -12.53 -11.76 27.35
CA VAL A 530 -13.84 -11.47 26.75
C VAL A 530 -14.49 -10.28 27.47
N ASP A 531 -14.84 -9.23 26.73
CA ASP A 531 -15.58 -8.09 27.30
C ASP A 531 -17.07 -8.44 27.44
N ILE A 532 -17.66 -8.11 28.58
CA ILE A 532 -19.10 -8.27 28.80
C ILE A 532 -19.84 -7.00 28.37
N SER A 533 -21.03 -7.16 27.80
CA SER A 533 -21.93 -6.06 27.44
C SER A 533 -23.03 -5.84 28.48
N SER A 534 -23.32 -6.84 29.32
CA SER A 534 -24.23 -6.69 30.46
C SER A 534 -23.79 -7.56 31.62
N PHE A 535 -24.10 -7.11 32.83
CA PHE A 535 -23.81 -7.84 34.06
C PHE A 535 -24.95 -7.66 35.06
N GLN A 536 -25.44 -8.78 35.58
CA GLN A 536 -26.44 -8.82 36.65
C GLN A 536 -26.03 -9.87 37.69
N ASN A 537 -25.96 -9.49 38.95
CA ASN A 537 -25.76 -10.35 40.10
C ASN A 537 -27.13 -10.81 40.62
N LEU A 538 -27.43 -12.08 40.36
CA LEU A 538 -28.69 -12.73 40.74
C LEU A 538 -28.75 -13.02 42.25
N THR A 539 -27.61 -13.07 42.94
CA THR A 539 -27.58 -13.18 44.41
C THR A 539 -28.08 -11.88 45.05
N LEU A 540 -27.64 -10.72 44.54
CA LEU A 540 -28.05 -9.41 45.06
C LEU A 540 -29.49 -9.04 44.68
N SER A 541 -29.98 -9.58 43.55
CA SER A 541 -31.35 -9.36 43.05
C SER A 541 -32.43 -10.17 43.81
N LYS A 542 -32.05 -11.14 44.64
CA LYS A 542 -32.99 -11.87 45.51
C LYS A 542 -33.25 -11.04 46.77
N LYS A 543 -34.27 -10.19 46.73
CA LYS A 543 -34.97 -9.71 47.93
C LYS A 543 -36.35 -10.33 48.00
#